data_AF-A0A7C7H2U5-F1
#
_entry.id   AF-A0A7C7H2U5-F1
#
_cell.length_a   1.000
_cell.length_b   1.000
_cell.length_c   1.000
_cell.angle_alpha   90.00
_cell.angle_beta   90.00
_cell.angle_gamma   90.00
#
_symmetry.space_group_name_H-M   'P 1'
#
loop_
_entity.id
_entity.type
_entity.pdbx_description
1 polymer ?
#
loop_
_entity_poly.entity_id
_entity_poly.type
_entity_poly.pdbx_seq_one_letter_code
_entity_poly.pdbx_strand_id
1 'polypeptide(L)'
;MKKIICLIILTVCNGQYTLIHDGLVREYYVSYPGDAYGPCPLIINMHGFGQNASGFQPYAEMDQFALQQGIAVVYPQGINNSWNVGVAWDNNNSDDVGFIRVLIDSVAANFIIDLDRVYACGMSNGGYMAYELACHLSDKIAAFGSVTGNFMLDTDNIFDYPQGDREIPIVHFHGTWDNIVGYYPPSFDGSMTVWESIEYWTEFNGLDQESMEILPDVNLHDGTNVEKYTFYANSS
;
A
#
# COMPACT_ATOMS: atom_id res chain seq x y z
N MET A 1 42.66 16.16 20.10
CA MET A 1 41.39 15.40 20.23
C MET A 1 41.04 14.86 18.85
N LYS A 2 41.22 13.56 18.60
CA LYS A 2 40.86 12.94 17.32
C LYS A 2 39.34 12.75 17.31
N LYS A 3 38.64 13.42 16.39
CA LYS A 3 37.23 13.14 16.11
C LYS A 3 37.15 11.72 15.55
N ILE A 4 36.58 10.81 16.33
CA ILE A 4 36.18 9.49 15.83
C ILE A 4 34.95 9.73 14.97
N ILE A 5 35.10 9.61 13.65
CA ILE A 5 33.98 9.51 12.73
C ILE A 5 33.54 8.05 12.81
N CYS A 6 32.42 7.80 13.47
CA CYS A 6 31.80 6.48 13.48
C CYS A 6 31.04 6.32 12.16
N LEU A 7 31.64 5.60 11.21
CA LEU A 7 30.97 5.22 9.97
C LEU A 7 30.05 4.04 10.30
N ILE A 8 28.76 4.30 10.52
CA ILE A 8 27.76 3.23 10.65
C ILE A 8 27.51 2.71 9.24
N ILE A 9 28.03 1.53 8.94
CA ILE A 9 27.69 0.80 7.71
C ILE A 9 26.33 0.15 7.97
N LEU A 10 25.26 0.82 7.55
CA LEU A 10 23.93 0.22 7.44
C LEU A 10 24.02 -0.92 6.43
N THR A 11 24.01 -2.16 6.93
CA THR A 11 24.07 -3.35 6.06
C THR A 11 22.65 -3.68 5.63
N VAL A 12 22.16 -3.00 4.60
CA VAL A 12 20.83 -3.30 4.04
C VAL A 12 20.87 -4.72 3.47
N CYS A 13 19.99 -5.60 3.93
CA CYS A 13 19.78 -6.88 3.28
C CYS A 13 18.60 -6.74 2.30
N ASN A 14 18.97 -6.50 1.04
CA ASN A 14 18.04 -6.58 -0.09
C ASN A 14 18.15 -7.98 -0.70
N GLY A 15 17.04 -8.68 -0.80
CA GLY A 15 17.01 -10.05 -1.32
C GLY A 15 15.77 -10.34 -2.14
N GLN A 16 15.94 -11.15 -3.18
CA GLN A 16 14.85 -11.75 -3.94
C GLN A 16 14.52 -13.10 -3.32
N TYR A 17 13.23 -13.36 -3.16
CA TYR A 17 12.71 -14.57 -2.55
C TYR A 17 11.56 -15.11 -3.40
N THR A 18 11.24 -16.37 -3.16
CA THR A 18 10.09 -17.01 -3.79
C THR A 18 9.32 -17.83 -2.78
N LEU A 19 8.02 -17.99 -3.01
CA LEU A 19 7.16 -18.92 -2.31
C LEU A 19 6.21 -19.62 -3.31
N ILE A 20 5.55 -20.68 -2.88
CA ILE A 20 4.52 -21.35 -3.68
C ILE A 20 3.15 -20.96 -3.13
N HIS A 21 2.27 -20.48 -4.01
CA HIS A 21 0.86 -20.22 -3.71
C HIS A 21 0.01 -20.67 -4.89
N ASP A 22 -1.04 -21.46 -4.64
CA ASP A 22 -1.89 -22.07 -5.67
C ASP A 22 -1.14 -22.80 -6.79
N GLY A 23 -0.04 -23.47 -6.43
CA GLY A 23 0.80 -24.20 -7.36
C GLY A 23 1.67 -23.31 -8.27
N LEU A 24 1.63 -21.99 -8.09
CA LEU A 24 2.45 -21.02 -8.80
C LEU A 24 3.64 -20.60 -7.94
N VAL A 25 4.79 -20.40 -8.57
CA VAL A 25 5.93 -19.73 -7.94
C VAL A 25 5.66 -18.24 -7.94
N ARG A 26 5.58 -17.65 -6.75
CA ARG A 26 5.39 -16.22 -6.54
C ARG A 26 6.69 -15.60 -6.07
N GLU A 27 7.08 -14.50 -6.68
CA GLU A 27 8.31 -13.78 -6.40
C GLU A 27 8.04 -12.53 -5.56
N TYR A 28 9.00 -12.17 -4.72
CA TYR A 28 8.98 -10.92 -3.96
C TYR A 28 10.40 -10.49 -3.59
N TYR A 29 10.54 -9.19 -3.32
CA TYR A 29 11.80 -8.58 -2.89
C TYR A 29 11.63 -8.04 -1.48
N VAL A 30 12.61 -8.23 -0.62
CA VAL A 30 12.60 -7.69 0.75
C VAL A 30 13.77 -6.74 0.92
N SER A 31 13.48 -5.57 1.46
CA SER A 31 14.43 -4.60 1.96
C SER A 31 14.30 -4.55 3.48
N TYR A 32 15.29 -5.05 4.20
CA TYR A 32 15.24 -5.12 5.67
C TYR A 32 16.37 -4.30 6.32
N PRO A 33 16.06 -3.50 7.36
CA PRO A 33 17.03 -2.60 7.99
C PRO A 33 18.14 -3.39 8.70
N GLY A 34 19.40 -3.07 8.36
CA GLY A 34 20.58 -3.82 8.83
C GLY A 34 20.88 -3.71 10.33
N ASP A 35 20.30 -2.72 10.99
CA ASP A 35 20.48 -2.39 12.40
C ASP A 35 19.17 -2.51 13.19
N ALA A 36 18.23 -3.34 12.73
CA ALA A 36 16.98 -3.60 13.46
C ALA A 36 17.26 -4.14 14.87
N TYR A 37 16.94 -3.35 15.90
CA TYR A 37 17.01 -3.76 17.31
C TYR A 37 15.65 -4.31 17.76
N GLY A 38 15.20 -5.41 17.17
CA GLY A 38 13.94 -6.10 17.52
C GLY A 38 12.92 -6.17 16.39
N PRO A 39 11.67 -6.56 16.68
CA PRO A 39 10.60 -6.65 15.69
C PRO A 39 10.36 -5.32 14.97
N CYS A 40 10.51 -5.32 13.65
CA CYS A 40 10.30 -4.15 12.82
C CYS A 40 8.91 -4.16 12.17
N PRO A 41 8.29 -2.98 11.93
CA PRO A 41 7.15 -2.90 11.04
C PRO A 41 7.46 -3.41 9.64
N LEU A 42 6.42 -3.77 8.90
CA LEU A 42 6.51 -4.18 7.51
C LEU A 42 5.60 -3.33 6.64
N ILE A 43 6.13 -2.78 5.54
CA ILE A 43 5.33 -2.18 4.47
C ILE A 43 5.32 -3.13 3.27
N ILE A 44 4.14 -3.47 2.78
CA ILE A 44 3.92 -4.21 1.54
C ILE A 44 3.68 -3.16 0.45
N ASN A 45 4.62 -2.98 -0.47
CA ASN A 45 4.55 -1.92 -1.48
C ASN A 45 4.38 -2.49 -2.89
N MET A 46 3.19 -2.30 -3.46
CA MET A 46 2.72 -2.99 -4.65
C MET A 46 2.81 -2.11 -5.90
N HIS A 47 3.38 -2.68 -6.97
CA HIS A 47 3.56 -2.01 -8.26
C HIS A 47 2.23 -1.80 -9.00
N GLY A 48 2.21 -0.87 -9.95
CA GLY A 48 1.07 -0.65 -10.85
C GLY A 48 0.98 -1.66 -12.00
N PHE A 49 -0.09 -1.58 -12.78
CA PHE A 49 -0.34 -2.47 -13.91
C PHE A 49 0.76 -2.37 -14.97
N GLY A 50 1.26 -3.51 -15.45
CA GLY A 50 2.34 -3.60 -16.43
C GLY A 50 3.74 -3.34 -15.88
N GLN A 51 3.87 -2.87 -14.63
CA GLN A 51 5.14 -2.75 -13.93
C GLN A 51 5.56 -4.10 -13.29
N ASN A 52 6.79 -4.17 -12.80
CA ASN A 52 7.28 -5.32 -12.05
C ASN A 52 7.97 -4.84 -10.77
N ALA A 53 8.03 -5.70 -9.75
CA ALA A 53 8.55 -5.40 -8.42
C ALA A 53 9.99 -4.87 -8.47
N SER A 54 10.87 -5.49 -9.27
CA SER A 54 12.28 -5.11 -9.36
C SER A 54 12.49 -3.69 -9.90
N GLY A 55 11.67 -3.27 -10.87
CA GLY A 55 11.68 -1.90 -11.41
C GLY A 55 10.91 -0.91 -10.54
N PHE A 56 9.86 -1.37 -9.86
CA PHE A 56 9.04 -0.54 -8.99
C PHE A 56 9.75 -0.18 -7.68
N GLN A 57 10.54 -1.08 -7.10
CA GLN A 57 11.30 -0.83 -5.86
C GLN A 57 12.13 0.47 -5.91
N PRO A 58 13.03 0.69 -6.89
CA PRO A 58 13.78 1.95 -6.98
C PRO A 58 12.91 3.13 -7.43
N TYR A 59 11.80 2.89 -8.15
CA TYR A 59 10.88 3.93 -8.59
C TYR A 59 10.03 4.49 -7.44
N ALA A 60 9.60 3.64 -6.51
CA ALA A 60 8.76 4.03 -5.38
C ALA A 60 9.53 4.75 -4.28
N GLU A 61 10.87 4.64 -4.28
CA GLU A 61 11.79 5.26 -3.31
C GLU A 61 11.50 4.95 -1.82
N MET A 62 10.61 4.00 -1.53
CA MET A 62 10.14 3.69 -0.19
C MET A 62 11.27 3.21 0.74
N ASP A 63 12.26 2.48 0.20
CA ASP A 63 13.43 2.02 0.98
C ASP A 63 14.19 3.19 1.63
N GLN A 64 14.32 4.32 0.94
CA GLN A 64 15.07 5.47 1.44
C GLN A 64 14.42 6.05 2.70
N PHE A 65 13.09 6.03 2.75
CA PHE A 65 12.33 6.47 3.91
C PHE A 65 12.25 5.38 4.99
N ALA A 66 11.75 4.20 4.64
CA ALA A 66 11.38 3.17 5.61
C ALA A 66 12.59 2.61 6.36
N LEU A 67 13.69 2.32 5.66
CA LEU A 67 14.85 1.70 6.29
C LEU A 67 15.51 2.64 7.32
N GLN A 68 15.51 3.95 7.08
CA GLN A 68 16.00 4.94 8.05
C GLN A 68 15.15 5.01 9.33
N GLN A 69 13.89 4.60 9.25
CA GLN A 69 12.96 4.51 10.38
C GLN A 69 12.94 3.12 11.02
N GLY A 70 13.80 2.19 10.58
CA GLY A 70 13.79 0.81 11.06
C GLY A 70 12.54 0.03 10.63
N ILE A 71 11.98 0.33 9.46
CA ILE A 71 10.83 -0.35 8.86
C ILE A 71 11.30 -1.23 7.70
N ALA A 72 10.89 -2.49 7.68
CA ALA A 72 11.13 -3.36 6.54
C ALA A 72 10.11 -3.10 5.42
N VAL A 73 10.52 -3.32 4.17
CA VAL A 73 9.65 -3.21 3.01
C VAL A 73 9.69 -4.50 2.22
N VAL A 74 8.53 -4.97 1.77
CA VAL A 74 8.40 -6.08 0.82
C VAL A 74 7.72 -5.59 -0.45
N TYR A 75 8.29 -5.93 -1.60
CA TYR A 75 7.79 -5.62 -2.93
C TYR A 75 7.38 -6.93 -3.61
N PRO A 76 6.10 -7.33 -3.51
CA PRO A 76 5.63 -8.55 -4.15
C PRO A 76 5.44 -8.37 -5.65
N GLN A 77 5.59 -9.46 -6.41
CA GLN A 77 5.38 -9.50 -7.85
C GLN A 77 4.00 -10.09 -8.19
N GLY A 78 3.17 -9.28 -8.87
CA GLY A 78 1.91 -9.72 -9.44
C GLY A 78 2.12 -10.64 -10.64
N ILE A 79 1.22 -11.61 -10.85
CA ILE A 79 1.23 -12.44 -12.06
C ILE A 79 0.85 -11.56 -13.26
N ASN A 80 1.49 -11.80 -14.41
CA ASN A 80 1.30 -10.97 -15.62
C ASN A 80 1.53 -9.46 -15.39
N ASN A 81 2.33 -9.09 -14.38
CA ASN A 81 2.54 -7.70 -14.00
C ASN A 81 1.25 -6.96 -13.60
N SER A 82 0.30 -7.67 -12.99
CA SER A 82 -0.95 -7.10 -12.49
C SER A 82 -1.38 -7.74 -11.17
N TRP A 83 -2.32 -7.06 -10.51
CA TRP A 83 -3.06 -7.54 -9.35
C TRP A 83 -4.51 -7.79 -9.77
N ASN A 84 -5.04 -8.95 -9.40
CA ASN A 84 -6.44 -9.28 -9.58
C ASN A 84 -7.28 -8.45 -8.62
N VAL A 85 -8.01 -7.47 -9.17
CA VAL A 85 -8.87 -6.54 -8.42
C VAL A 85 -10.30 -6.58 -8.97
N GLY A 86 -10.69 -7.72 -9.57
CA GLY A 86 -12.05 -7.97 -10.02
C GLY A 86 -12.45 -7.27 -11.33
N VAL A 87 -11.49 -6.84 -12.15
CA VAL A 87 -11.74 -5.99 -13.34
C VAL A 87 -11.25 -6.62 -14.64
N ALA A 88 -11.98 -6.41 -15.73
CA ALA A 88 -11.66 -7.05 -17.01
C ALA A 88 -10.30 -6.65 -17.61
N TRP A 89 -9.75 -5.50 -17.22
CA TRP A 89 -8.49 -4.97 -17.77
C TRP A 89 -7.24 -5.57 -17.12
N ASP A 90 -7.34 -6.17 -15.93
CA ASP A 90 -6.19 -6.72 -15.22
C ASP A 90 -5.69 -8.04 -15.84
N ASN A 91 -6.56 -8.74 -16.59
CA ASN A 91 -6.34 -10.07 -17.17
C ASN A 91 -5.61 -11.02 -16.20
N ASN A 92 -6.00 -10.97 -14.93
CA ASN A 92 -5.40 -11.73 -13.85
C ASN A 92 -6.50 -12.37 -13.00
N ASN A 93 -6.37 -13.68 -12.83
CA ASN A 93 -7.34 -14.52 -12.15
C ASN A 93 -6.72 -15.17 -10.90
N SER A 94 -5.52 -14.74 -10.53
CA SER A 94 -4.74 -15.29 -9.41
C SER A 94 -5.36 -14.84 -8.08
N ASP A 95 -5.26 -15.69 -7.06
CA ASP A 95 -5.58 -15.29 -5.69
C ASP A 95 -4.45 -14.40 -5.14
N ASP A 96 -4.53 -13.09 -5.41
CA ASP A 96 -3.53 -12.14 -4.95
C ASP A 96 -3.70 -11.78 -3.47
N VAL A 97 -4.93 -11.77 -2.95
CA VAL A 97 -5.21 -11.62 -1.52
C VAL A 97 -4.58 -12.77 -0.73
N GLY A 98 -4.83 -14.01 -1.15
CA GLY A 98 -4.26 -15.22 -0.56
C GLY A 98 -2.74 -15.27 -0.67
N PHE A 99 -2.19 -14.83 -1.80
CA PHE A 99 -0.74 -14.69 -1.96
C PHE A 99 -0.15 -13.71 -0.93
N ILE A 100 -0.71 -12.51 -0.79
CA ILE A 100 -0.19 -11.52 0.16
C ILE A 100 -0.34 -12.02 1.60
N ARG A 101 -1.43 -12.73 1.93
CA ARG A 101 -1.61 -13.39 3.22
C ARG A 101 -0.43 -14.32 3.57
N VAL A 102 -0.08 -15.23 2.65
CA VAL A 102 1.03 -16.18 2.89
C VAL A 102 2.41 -15.52 2.76
N LEU A 103 2.51 -14.44 2.00
CA LEU A 103 3.72 -13.63 1.89
C LEU A 103 4.09 -13.01 3.24
N ILE A 104 3.14 -12.40 3.94
CA ILE A 104 3.36 -11.81 5.27
C ILE A 104 3.96 -12.87 6.21
N ASP A 105 3.38 -14.07 6.21
CA ASP A 105 3.86 -15.19 7.03
C ASP A 105 5.27 -15.65 6.60
N SER A 106 5.54 -15.69 5.29
CA SER A 106 6.87 -16.03 4.76
C SER A 106 7.94 -15.02 5.15
N VAL A 107 7.64 -13.71 5.09
CA VAL A 107 8.57 -12.66 5.52
C VAL A 107 8.83 -12.78 7.03
N ALA A 108 7.79 -12.95 7.85
CA ALA A 108 7.93 -13.12 9.29
C ALA A 108 8.68 -14.41 9.71
N ALA A 109 8.69 -15.43 8.85
CA ALA A 109 9.48 -16.64 9.09
C ALA A 109 11.00 -16.44 8.83
N ASN A 110 11.36 -15.48 7.97
CA ASN A 110 12.76 -15.21 7.57
C ASN A 110 13.35 -13.97 8.27
N PHE A 111 12.51 -13.07 8.77
CA PHE A 111 12.87 -11.78 9.34
C PHE A 111 12.10 -11.51 10.63
N ILE A 112 12.67 -10.71 11.54
CA ILE A 112 12.00 -10.36 12.80
C ILE A 112 11.00 -9.22 12.51
N ILE A 113 9.76 -9.60 12.21
CA ILE A 113 8.66 -8.68 11.89
C ILE A 113 7.71 -8.54 13.09
N ASP A 114 7.24 -7.31 13.31
CA ASP A 114 6.12 -7.00 14.17
C ASP A 114 4.80 -7.17 13.40
N LEU A 115 4.09 -8.27 13.63
CA LEU A 115 2.86 -8.59 12.91
C LEU A 115 1.67 -7.69 13.28
N ASP A 116 1.77 -6.91 14.36
CA ASP A 116 0.76 -5.90 14.70
C ASP A 116 0.99 -4.58 13.93
N ARG A 117 2.13 -4.44 13.23
CA ARG A 117 2.51 -3.25 12.45
C ARG A 117 2.87 -3.60 11.01
N VAL A 118 1.94 -4.26 10.32
CA VAL A 118 2.02 -4.52 8.87
C VAL A 118 1.14 -3.52 8.13
N TYR A 119 1.65 -2.91 7.09
CA TYR A 119 0.95 -1.89 6.30
C TYR A 119 0.95 -2.29 4.83
N ALA A 120 -0.12 -1.97 4.10
CA ALA A 120 -0.21 -2.21 2.67
C ALA A 120 -0.28 -0.89 1.90
N CYS A 121 0.48 -0.75 0.83
CA CYS A 121 0.34 0.37 -0.07
C CYS A 121 0.67 0.01 -1.51
N GLY A 122 0.30 0.87 -2.44
CA GLY A 122 0.73 0.73 -3.83
C GLY A 122 0.29 1.87 -4.72
N MET A 123 0.72 1.79 -5.98
CA MET A 123 0.39 2.78 -7.00
C MET A 123 -0.52 2.19 -8.09
N SER A 124 -1.51 2.95 -8.55
CA SER A 124 -2.44 2.54 -9.62
C SER A 124 -3.07 1.19 -9.27
N ASN A 125 -2.97 0.15 -10.10
CA ASN A 125 -3.46 -1.20 -9.76
C ASN A 125 -2.94 -1.75 -8.42
N GLY A 126 -1.73 -1.39 -7.97
CA GLY A 126 -1.26 -1.74 -6.62
C GLY A 126 -1.97 -0.94 -5.51
N GLY A 127 -2.47 0.27 -5.81
CA GLY A 127 -3.33 1.05 -4.93
C GLY A 127 -4.74 0.48 -4.84
N TYR A 128 -5.30 -0.02 -5.95
CA TYR A 128 -6.53 -0.82 -5.95
C TYR A 128 -6.35 -2.05 -5.06
N MET A 129 -5.24 -2.79 -5.24
CA MET A 129 -4.94 -3.94 -4.41
C MET A 129 -4.81 -3.57 -2.92
N ALA A 130 -4.32 -2.38 -2.57
CA ALA A 130 -4.29 -1.95 -1.17
C ALA A 130 -5.70 -1.81 -0.56
N TYR A 131 -6.70 -1.37 -1.33
CA TYR A 131 -8.10 -1.40 -0.92
C TYR A 131 -8.64 -2.82 -0.75
N GLU A 132 -8.37 -3.72 -1.72
CA GLU A 132 -8.74 -5.14 -1.62
C GLU A 132 -8.18 -5.78 -0.33
N LEU A 133 -6.91 -5.53 -0.03
CA LEU A 133 -6.28 -6.05 1.18
C LEU A 133 -6.89 -5.47 2.45
N ALA A 134 -7.35 -4.21 2.44
CA ALA A 134 -8.06 -3.63 3.57
C ALA A 134 -9.41 -4.32 3.81
N CYS A 135 -10.07 -4.78 2.76
CA CYS A 135 -11.33 -5.52 2.87
C CYS A 135 -11.11 -6.94 3.39
N HIS A 136 -10.13 -7.65 2.82
CA HIS A 136 -9.99 -9.09 3.03
C HIS A 136 -8.90 -9.52 4.01
N LEU A 137 -7.92 -8.66 4.29
CA LEU A 137 -6.79 -8.91 5.21
C LEU A 137 -6.76 -7.92 6.39
N SER A 138 -7.93 -7.38 6.80
CA SER A 138 -8.04 -6.50 7.97
C SER A 138 -7.54 -7.13 9.28
N ASP A 139 -7.44 -8.47 9.36
CA ASP A 139 -6.83 -9.21 10.47
C ASP A 139 -5.30 -9.23 10.43
N LYS A 140 -4.68 -8.85 9.31
CA LYS A 140 -3.22 -8.92 9.08
C LYS A 140 -2.55 -7.60 8.76
N ILE A 141 -3.27 -6.57 8.30
CA ILE A 141 -2.70 -5.24 8.04
C ILE A 141 -3.28 -4.23 9.02
N ALA A 142 -2.48 -3.33 9.58
CA ALA A 142 -2.92 -2.31 10.52
C ALA A 142 -3.56 -1.11 9.83
N ALA A 143 -3.00 -0.67 8.69
CA ALA A 143 -3.46 0.46 7.89
C ALA A 143 -3.02 0.28 6.43
N PHE A 144 -3.59 1.09 5.53
CA PHE A 144 -3.24 1.03 4.12
C PHE A 144 -3.12 2.41 3.46
N GLY A 145 -2.52 2.45 2.27
CA GLY A 145 -2.49 3.65 1.47
C GLY A 145 -2.51 3.40 -0.03
N SER A 146 -3.11 4.34 -0.77
CA SER A 146 -3.24 4.28 -2.22
C SER A 146 -2.67 5.52 -2.87
N VAL A 147 -1.95 5.34 -3.98
CA VAL A 147 -1.51 6.42 -4.87
C VAL A 147 -2.12 6.17 -6.24
N THR A 148 -2.94 7.08 -6.78
CA THR A 148 -3.59 6.95 -8.11
C THR A 148 -4.35 5.63 -8.33
N GLY A 149 -4.71 4.92 -7.25
CA GLY A 149 -5.56 3.74 -7.27
C GLY A 149 -6.83 4.00 -6.49
N ASN A 150 -7.93 3.32 -6.82
CA ASN A 150 -9.18 3.52 -6.10
C ASN A 150 -9.92 2.22 -5.80
N PHE A 151 -11.02 2.36 -5.08
CA PHE A 151 -11.74 1.24 -4.52
C PHE A 151 -12.73 0.64 -5.53
N MET A 152 -12.53 -0.64 -5.86
CA MET A 152 -13.52 -1.47 -6.55
C MET A 152 -14.40 -2.11 -5.48
N LEU A 153 -15.61 -1.58 -5.28
CA LEU A 153 -16.56 -2.18 -4.35
C LEU A 153 -17.59 -2.98 -5.16
N ASP A 154 -17.49 -4.31 -5.15
CA ASP A 154 -18.59 -5.15 -5.61
C ASP A 154 -19.65 -5.26 -4.51
N THR A 155 -20.63 -4.36 -4.57
CA THR A 155 -21.75 -4.35 -3.61
C THR A 155 -22.63 -5.60 -3.64
N ASP A 156 -22.51 -6.47 -4.65
CA ASP A 156 -23.21 -7.75 -4.68
C ASP A 156 -22.44 -8.86 -3.92
N ASN A 157 -21.20 -8.60 -3.51
CA ASN A 157 -20.34 -9.55 -2.81
C ASN A 157 -20.04 -9.10 -1.37
N ILE A 158 -20.70 -9.75 -0.40
CA ILE A 158 -20.51 -9.47 1.04
C ILE A 158 -19.06 -9.67 1.53
N PHE A 159 -18.23 -10.39 0.78
CA PHE A 159 -16.84 -10.60 1.15
C PHE A 159 -15.95 -9.39 0.86
N ASP A 160 -16.40 -8.44 0.03
CA ASP A 160 -15.63 -7.25 -0.39
C ASP A 160 -15.83 -6.07 0.58
N TYR A 161 -16.46 -6.34 1.73
CA TYR A 161 -16.52 -5.42 2.85
C TYR A 161 -15.36 -5.70 3.81
N PRO A 162 -14.76 -4.66 4.42
CA PRO A 162 -13.81 -4.84 5.52
C PRO A 162 -14.41 -5.71 6.61
N GLN A 163 -13.72 -6.82 6.89
CA GLN A 163 -14.16 -7.77 7.87
C GLN A 163 -13.81 -7.27 9.28
N GLY A 164 -14.81 -7.17 10.17
CA GLY A 164 -14.65 -6.79 11.57
C GLY A 164 -14.99 -5.33 11.88
N ASP A 165 -14.93 -4.98 13.17
CA ASP A 165 -15.42 -3.69 13.70
C ASP A 165 -14.28 -2.71 14.09
N ARG A 166 -13.04 -2.98 13.66
CA ARG A 166 -11.90 -2.10 13.99
C ARG A 166 -11.77 -0.99 12.95
N GLU A 167 -11.33 0.17 13.41
CA GLU A 167 -10.87 1.24 12.53
C GLU A 167 -9.65 0.77 11.71
N ILE A 168 -9.63 1.10 10.42
CA ILE A 168 -8.49 0.89 9.51
C ILE A 168 -8.07 2.24 8.95
N PRO A 169 -6.97 2.83 9.46
CA PRO A 169 -6.47 4.09 8.93
C PRO A 169 -6.09 3.99 7.44
N ILE A 170 -6.40 5.05 6.70
CA ILE A 170 -6.16 5.18 5.26
C ILE A 170 -5.36 6.46 4.98
N VAL A 171 -4.43 6.38 4.02
CA VAL A 171 -3.90 7.57 3.32
C VAL A 171 -4.09 7.41 1.82
N HIS A 172 -4.65 8.41 1.15
CA HIS A 172 -4.94 8.36 -0.28
C HIS A 172 -4.36 9.59 -0.98
N PHE A 173 -3.65 9.38 -2.08
CA PHE A 173 -3.08 10.42 -2.94
C PHE A 173 -3.63 10.29 -4.36
N HIS A 174 -4.24 11.35 -4.89
CA HIS A 174 -4.83 11.32 -6.22
C HIS A 174 -4.69 12.65 -6.96
N GLY A 175 -4.49 12.59 -8.27
CA GLY A 175 -4.45 13.77 -9.13
C GLY A 175 -5.84 14.14 -9.64
N THR A 176 -6.22 15.41 -9.56
CA THR A 176 -7.52 15.89 -10.08
C THR A 176 -7.65 15.80 -11.60
N TRP A 177 -6.52 15.62 -12.31
CA TRP A 177 -6.44 15.41 -13.76
C TRP A 177 -6.00 13.99 -14.15
N ASP A 178 -6.14 13.03 -13.24
CA ASP A 178 -5.95 11.62 -13.58
C ASP A 178 -7.04 11.18 -14.58
N ASN A 179 -6.62 10.95 -15.83
CA ASN A 179 -7.50 10.53 -16.93
C ASN A 179 -7.60 9.01 -17.05
N ILE A 180 -6.91 8.27 -16.17
CA ILE A 180 -7.02 6.82 -16.08
C ILE A 180 -8.00 6.50 -14.97
N VAL A 181 -7.66 6.83 -13.72
CA VAL A 181 -8.53 6.60 -12.57
C VAL A 181 -9.18 7.93 -12.20
N GLY A 182 -10.47 8.07 -12.49
CA GLY A 182 -11.15 9.35 -12.40
C GLY A 182 -11.21 9.88 -10.97
N TYR A 183 -10.71 11.10 -10.76
CA TYR A 183 -10.98 11.85 -9.51
C TYR A 183 -12.47 12.21 -9.40
N TYR A 184 -13.07 12.54 -10.54
CA TYR A 184 -14.49 12.87 -10.71
C TYR A 184 -15.19 11.76 -11.50
N PRO A 185 -16.52 11.61 -11.33
CA PRO A 185 -17.26 10.61 -12.08
C PRO A 185 -17.33 10.98 -13.57
N PRO A 186 -17.43 9.98 -14.47
CA PRO A 186 -17.38 8.54 -14.20
C PRO A 186 -15.95 7.98 -14.21
N SER A 187 -15.70 6.94 -13.41
CA SER A 187 -14.50 6.10 -13.57
C SER A 187 -14.65 5.15 -14.76
N PHE A 188 -13.56 4.90 -15.47
CA PHE A 188 -13.57 4.08 -16.71
C PHE A 188 -13.91 2.61 -16.47
N ASP A 189 -13.59 2.09 -15.30
CA ASP A 189 -13.67 0.68 -14.90
C ASP A 189 -14.79 0.40 -13.90
N GLY A 190 -15.57 1.42 -13.54
CA GLY A 190 -16.63 1.30 -12.53
C GLY A 190 -16.13 1.36 -11.08
N SER A 191 -14.85 1.66 -10.84
CA SER A 191 -14.37 2.01 -9.50
C SER A 191 -15.11 3.23 -8.96
N MET A 192 -15.16 3.34 -7.63
CA MET A 192 -15.57 4.57 -6.97
C MET A 192 -14.71 5.75 -7.44
N THR A 193 -15.24 6.95 -7.33
CA THR A 193 -14.47 8.20 -7.38
C THR A 193 -13.75 8.41 -6.05
N VAL A 194 -12.83 9.37 -5.98
CA VAL A 194 -12.05 9.61 -4.74
C VAL A 194 -12.96 9.98 -3.59
N TRP A 195 -13.95 10.84 -3.82
CA TRP A 195 -14.87 11.23 -2.74
C TRP A 195 -15.78 10.11 -2.29
N GLU A 196 -16.29 9.30 -3.22
CA GLU A 196 -17.09 8.12 -2.89
C GLU A 196 -16.30 7.13 -2.02
N SER A 197 -15.02 6.85 -2.36
CA SER A 197 -14.21 5.93 -1.55
C SER A 197 -13.82 6.52 -0.20
N ILE A 198 -13.52 7.83 -0.12
CA ILE A 198 -13.26 8.51 1.14
C ILE A 198 -14.51 8.51 2.03
N GLU A 199 -15.69 8.82 1.50
CA GLU A 199 -16.96 8.77 2.23
C GLU A 199 -17.26 7.37 2.77
N TYR A 200 -17.02 6.33 1.98
CA TYR A 200 -17.16 4.95 2.45
C TYR A 200 -16.26 4.67 3.66
N TRP A 201 -14.98 5.04 3.58
CA TRP A 201 -14.03 4.75 4.65
C TRP A 201 -14.19 5.64 5.87
N THR A 202 -14.67 6.88 5.72
CA THR A 202 -15.03 7.71 6.88
C THR A 202 -16.25 7.17 7.60
N GLU A 203 -17.27 6.69 6.88
CA GLU A 203 -18.42 6.02 7.47
C GLU A 203 -18.00 4.72 8.17
N PHE A 204 -17.23 3.87 7.50
CA PHE A 204 -16.73 2.61 8.06
C PHE A 204 -15.93 2.83 9.34
N ASN A 205 -15.02 3.82 9.35
CA ASN A 205 -14.19 4.15 10.51
C ASN A 205 -14.93 5.01 11.57
N GLY A 206 -16.17 5.42 11.34
CA GLY A 206 -16.93 6.27 12.26
C GLY A 206 -16.32 7.67 12.45
N LEU A 207 -15.69 8.24 11.42
CA LEU A 207 -15.04 9.54 11.46
C LEU A 207 -16.07 10.65 11.20
N ASP A 208 -16.17 11.62 12.09
CA ASP A 208 -17.23 12.66 12.08
C ASP A 208 -16.70 14.10 11.98
N GLN A 209 -15.38 14.29 11.99
CA GLN A 209 -14.71 15.56 11.77
C GLN A 209 -13.92 15.56 10.47
N GLU A 210 -13.80 16.75 9.89
CA GLU A 210 -13.00 17.03 8.70
C GLU A 210 -12.18 18.31 8.91
N SER A 211 -10.97 18.33 8.39
CA SER A 211 -10.19 19.55 8.20
C SER A 211 -9.49 19.51 6.85
N MET A 212 -9.30 20.69 6.26
CA MET A 212 -8.60 20.86 4.98
C MET A 212 -7.50 21.90 5.12
N GLU A 213 -6.34 21.60 4.57
CA GLU A 213 -5.23 22.53 4.42
C GLU A 213 -4.65 22.48 3.00
N ILE A 214 -4.17 23.62 2.51
CA ILE A 214 -3.37 23.70 1.28
C ILE A 214 -1.90 23.62 1.70
N LEU A 215 -1.18 22.60 1.23
CA LEU A 215 0.24 22.45 1.53
C LEU A 215 1.08 23.47 0.73
N PRO A 216 2.22 23.93 1.28
CA PRO A 216 3.11 24.83 0.55
C PRO A 216 3.57 24.24 -0.79
N ASP A 217 3.43 25.02 -1.86
CA ASP A 217 4.00 24.67 -3.16
C ASP A 217 5.53 24.83 -3.11
N VAL A 218 6.22 23.69 -3.06
CA VAL A 218 7.68 23.61 -3.04
C VAL A 218 8.29 23.54 -4.44
N ASN A 219 7.48 23.37 -5.48
CA ASN A 219 7.92 23.26 -6.87
C ASN A 219 7.02 24.06 -7.82
N LEU A 220 7.29 25.36 -7.88
CA LEU A 220 6.53 26.35 -8.68
C LEU A 220 6.56 26.12 -10.21
N HIS A 221 7.13 25.02 -10.69
CA HIS A 221 7.35 24.72 -12.10
C HIS A 221 6.61 23.47 -12.59
N ASP A 222 6.02 22.66 -11.73
CA ASP A 222 5.24 21.49 -12.15
C ASP A 222 3.76 21.81 -12.41
N GLY A 223 3.30 23.01 -12.01
CA GLY A 223 1.93 23.47 -12.24
C GLY A 223 0.89 22.77 -11.36
N THR A 224 1.32 22.14 -10.26
CA THR A 224 0.46 21.43 -9.32
C THR A 224 0.39 22.15 -7.97
N ASN A 225 -0.66 21.90 -7.20
CA ASN A 225 -0.79 22.27 -5.79
C ASN A 225 -1.38 21.08 -5.04
N VAL A 226 -1.17 21.01 -3.72
CA VAL A 226 -1.68 19.90 -2.90
C VAL A 226 -2.68 20.40 -1.89
N GLU A 227 -3.89 19.87 -1.97
CA GLU A 227 -4.91 19.96 -0.91
C GLU A 227 -4.83 18.69 -0.07
N LYS A 228 -4.80 18.85 1.25
CA LYS A 228 -4.81 17.75 2.21
C LYS A 228 -6.08 17.82 3.05
N TYR A 229 -6.89 16.79 2.92
CA TYR A 229 -8.07 16.56 3.75
C TYR A 229 -7.70 15.57 4.85
N THR A 230 -8.13 15.84 6.08
CA THR A 230 -7.93 14.97 7.25
C THR A 230 -9.27 14.73 7.92
N PHE A 231 -9.67 13.46 7.97
CA PHE A 231 -10.88 12.99 8.64
C PHE A 231 -10.50 12.29 9.95
N TYR A 232 -11.25 12.56 11.02
CA TYR A 232 -10.94 12.05 12.36
C TYR A 232 -12.21 12.02 13.24
N ALA A 233 -12.15 11.30 14.37
CA ALA A 233 -13.18 11.34 15.40
C ALA A 233 -12.71 12.17 16.60
N ASN A 234 -13.63 12.86 17.30
CA ASN A 234 -13.28 13.66 18.50
C ASN A 234 -12.80 12.83 19.71
N SER A 235 -12.82 11.49 19.64
CA SER A 235 -12.63 10.59 20.78
C SER A 235 -11.40 9.67 20.70
N SER A 236 -10.40 9.99 19.88
CA SER A 236 -9.11 9.29 19.84
C SER A 236 -8.00 10.07 20.54
#